data_AF-A0A8E2QHB0-F1
#
_entry.id   AF-A0A8E2QHB0-F1
#
_cell.length_a   1.000
_cell.length_b   1.000
_cell.length_c   1.000
_cell.angle_alpha   90.00
_cell.angle_beta   90.00
_cell.angle_gamma   90.00
#
_symmetry.space_group_name_H-M   'P 1'
#
loop_
_entity.id
_entity.type
_entity.pdbx_description
1 polymer ?
#
loop_
_entity_poly.entity_id
_entity_poly.type
_entity_poly.pdbx_seq_one_letter_code
_entity_poly.pdbx_strand_id
1 'polypeptide(L)'
;MNITTMQILALLGCIAGAALVFGIGFYEGLRAGKREAFDTGYQRGLQAHRHELHRLHEQRDKAQHEHTITRLDAAQAIEQLTSELDTCKAKITTLQNRALTEADADHLIAMADKLSLAANTFAGLRSNDQAETCRRLSNTARAMFDRYWQTLPVLEVEVME
;
A
#
# COMPACT_ATOMS: atom_id res chain seq x y z
N MET A 1 101.17 -37.06 -7.26
CA MET A 1 100.01 -37.88 -7.67
C MET A 1 99.39 -37.17 -8.87
N ASN A 2 99.67 -37.64 -10.08
CA ASN A 2 99.31 -36.92 -11.31
C ASN A 2 97.87 -37.26 -11.68
N ILE A 3 96.97 -36.32 -11.39
CA ILE A 3 95.57 -36.39 -11.84
C ILE A 3 95.61 -36.42 -13.37
N THR A 4 95.10 -37.48 -13.96
CA THR A 4 95.08 -37.63 -15.42
C THR A 4 94.02 -36.69 -15.99
N THR A 5 94.36 -35.97 -17.07
CA THR A 5 93.53 -34.94 -17.70
C THR A 5 92.08 -35.38 -17.97
N MET A 6 91.88 -36.67 -18.20
CA MET A 6 90.56 -37.28 -18.41
C MET A 6 89.65 -37.24 -17.16
N GLN A 7 90.21 -37.34 -15.96
CA GLN A 7 89.43 -37.28 -14.70
C GLN A 7 88.91 -35.86 -14.43
N ILE A 8 89.69 -34.83 -14.75
CA ILE A 8 89.29 -33.43 -14.60
C ILE A 8 88.18 -33.08 -15.59
N LEU A 9 88.31 -33.51 -16.85
CA LEU A 9 87.28 -33.30 -17.87
C LEU A 9 85.96 -34.01 -17.54
N ALA A 10 86.03 -35.25 -17.01
CA ALA A 10 84.85 -35.98 -16.58
C ALA A 10 84.13 -35.26 -15.41
N LEU A 11 84.88 -34.75 -14.43
CA LEU A 11 84.32 -34.06 -13.28
C LEU A 11 83.68 -32.71 -13.68
N LEU A 12 84.32 -31.95 -14.57
CA LEU A 12 83.73 -30.74 -15.15
C LEU A 12 82.47 -31.03 -15.97
N GLY A 13 82.46 -32.12 -16.75
CA GLY A 13 81.30 -32.56 -17.50
C GLY A 13 80.11 -32.93 -16.61
N CYS A 14 80.36 -33.66 -15.52
CA CYS A 14 79.33 -34.00 -14.53
C CYS A 14 78.77 -32.75 -13.84
N ILE A 15 79.62 -31.79 -13.45
CA ILE A 15 79.18 -30.54 -12.83
C ILE A 15 78.35 -29.70 -13.81
N ALA A 16 78.80 -29.57 -15.07
CA ALA A 16 78.06 -28.86 -16.10
C ALA A 16 76.70 -29.51 -16.40
N GLY A 17 76.65 -30.84 -16.45
CA GLY A 17 75.39 -31.59 -16.62
C GLY A 17 74.42 -31.38 -15.44
N ALA A 18 74.91 -31.43 -14.21
CA ALA A 18 74.11 -31.18 -13.02
C ALA A 18 73.55 -29.74 -12.99
N ALA A 19 74.35 -28.75 -13.38
CA ALA A 19 73.93 -27.35 -13.44
C ALA A 19 72.82 -27.13 -14.48
N LEU A 20 72.90 -27.78 -15.64
CA LEU A 20 71.85 -27.70 -16.67
C LEU A 20 70.53 -28.31 -16.21
N VAL A 21 70.56 -29.50 -15.59
CA VAL A 21 69.35 -30.16 -15.07
C VAL A 21 68.71 -29.32 -13.97
N PHE A 22 69.52 -28.74 -13.08
CA PHE A 22 69.04 -27.83 -12.04
C PHE A 22 68.39 -26.57 -12.63
N GLY A 23 69.00 -25.95 -13.64
CA GLY A 23 68.47 -24.76 -14.31
C GLY A 23 67.13 -25.02 -15.01
N ILE A 24 66.99 -26.16 -15.68
CA ILE A 24 65.74 -26.56 -16.35
C ILE A 24 64.65 -26.79 -15.30
N GLY A 25 64.93 -27.57 -14.25
CA GLY A 25 63.97 -27.83 -13.17
C GLY A 25 63.53 -26.56 -12.44
N PHE A 26 64.45 -25.63 -12.21
CA PHE A 26 64.13 -24.34 -11.58
C PHE A 26 63.24 -23.46 -12.47
N TYR A 27 63.52 -23.40 -13.77
CA TYR A 27 62.71 -22.64 -14.72
C TYR A 27 61.31 -23.22 -14.91
N GLU A 28 61.21 -24.55 -14.98
CA GLU A 28 59.93 -25.26 -15.04
C GLU A 28 59.10 -25.06 -13.76
N GLY A 29 59.74 -25.14 -12.59
CA GLY A 29 59.10 -24.88 -11.30
C GLY A 29 58.55 -23.45 -11.18
N LEU A 30 59.32 -22.44 -11.60
CA LEU A 30 58.86 -21.04 -11.65
C LEU A 30 57.67 -20.84 -12.59
N ARG A 31 57.66 -21.53 -13.74
CA ARG A 31 56.59 -21.44 -14.73
C ARG A 31 55.31 -22.16 -14.27
N ALA A 32 55.46 -23.28 -13.58
CA ALA A 32 54.35 -24.01 -12.95
C ALA A 32 53.72 -23.18 -11.82
N GLY A 33 54.53 -22.63 -10.91
CA GLY A 33 54.04 -21.80 -9.80
C GLY A 33 53.31 -20.53 -10.25
N LYS A 34 53.76 -19.87 -11.34
CA LYS A 34 53.03 -18.73 -11.92
C LYS A 34 51.67 -19.13 -12.53
N ARG A 35 51.57 -20.30 -13.15
CA ARG A 35 50.30 -20.82 -13.69
C ARG A 35 49.34 -21.19 -12.57
N GLU A 36 49.81 -21.91 -11.55
CA GLU A 36 48.99 -22.26 -10.38
C GLU A 36 48.49 -21.02 -9.63
N ALA A 37 49.33 -20.00 -9.45
CA ALA A 37 48.93 -18.74 -8.82
C ALA A 37 47.90 -17.98 -9.67
N PHE A 38 48.06 -17.98 -10.99
CA PHE A 38 47.11 -17.35 -11.91
C PHE A 38 45.75 -18.06 -11.92
N ASP A 39 45.75 -19.40 -12.01
CA ASP A 39 44.53 -20.21 -11.98
C ASP A 39 43.81 -20.10 -10.62
N THR A 40 44.57 -20.11 -9.52
CA THR A 40 44.03 -19.93 -8.17
C THR A 40 43.43 -18.52 -7.99
N GLY A 41 44.10 -17.49 -8.50
CA GLY A 41 43.60 -16.11 -8.48
C GLY A 41 42.33 -15.93 -9.31
N TYR A 42 42.31 -16.51 -10.52
CA TYR A 42 41.17 -16.49 -11.42
C TYR A 42 39.94 -17.18 -10.79
N GLN A 43 40.12 -18.37 -10.22
CA GLN A 43 39.04 -19.10 -9.56
C GLN A 43 38.51 -18.35 -8.33
N ARG A 44 39.38 -17.73 -7.51
CA ARG A 44 38.95 -16.91 -6.37
C ARG A 44 38.16 -15.68 -6.82
N GLY A 45 38.59 -14.99 -7.89
CA GLY A 45 37.85 -13.85 -8.45
C GLY A 45 36.47 -14.25 -8.99
N LEU A 46 36.40 -15.40 -9.66
CA LEU A 46 35.14 -15.92 -10.21
C LEU A 46 34.17 -16.37 -9.12
N GLN A 47 34.68 -16.95 -8.03
CA GLN A 47 33.89 -17.26 -6.83
C GLN A 47 33.41 -15.99 -6.12
N ALA A 48 34.27 -14.98 -5.97
CA ALA A 48 33.90 -13.69 -5.37
C ALA A 48 32.76 -13.00 -6.15
N HIS A 49 32.87 -12.93 -7.48
CA HIS A 49 31.81 -12.36 -8.32
C HIS A 49 30.52 -13.18 -8.29
N ARG A 50 30.58 -14.51 -8.22
CA ARG A 50 29.38 -15.33 -8.04
C ARG A 50 28.70 -15.02 -6.71
N HIS A 51 29.46 -14.90 -5.62
CA HIS A 51 28.89 -14.53 -4.32
C HIS A 51 28.26 -13.14 -4.33
N GLU A 52 28.89 -12.17 -4.99
CA GLU A 52 28.35 -10.82 -5.15
C GLU A 52 27.06 -10.81 -5.97
N LEU A 53 27.02 -11.52 -7.11
CA LEU A 53 25.82 -11.69 -7.92
C LEU A 53 24.67 -12.38 -7.16
N HIS A 54 24.97 -13.42 -6.39
CA HIS A 54 23.98 -14.08 -5.54
C HIS A 54 23.38 -13.12 -4.51
N ARG A 55 24.22 -12.33 -3.82
CA ARG A 55 23.75 -11.33 -2.86
C ARG A 55 22.88 -10.27 -3.52
N LEU A 56 23.26 -9.79 -4.70
CA LEU A 56 22.48 -8.79 -5.44
C LEU A 56 21.12 -9.36 -5.90
N HIS A 57 21.08 -10.62 -6.35
CA HIS A 57 19.84 -11.29 -6.68
C HIS A 57 18.94 -11.46 -5.46
N GLU A 58 19.48 -11.91 -4.33
CA GLU A 58 18.71 -12.02 -3.08
C GLU A 58 18.17 -10.68 -2.61
N GLN A 59 18.95 -9.60 -2.72
CA GLN A 59 18.50 -8.25 -2.38
C GLN A 59 17.40 -7.76 -3.30
N ARG A 60 17.54 -7.96 -4.62
CA ARG A 60 16.50 -7.63 -5.59
C ARG A 60 15.22 -8.41 -5.31
N ASP A 61 15.33 -9.72 -5.08
CA ASP A 61 14.18 -10.58 -4.89
C ASP A 61 13.43 -10.22 -3.59
N LYS A 62 14.17 -9.88 -2.52
CA LYS A 62 13.59 -9.34 -1.27
C LYS A 62 12.88 -8.00 -1.52
N ALA A 63 13.54 -7.05 -2.16
CA ALA A 63 12.95 -5.74 -2.45
C ALA A 63 11.70 -5.86 -3.33
N GLN A 64 11.72 -6.75 -4.32
CA GLN A 64 10.57 -7.01 -5.18
C GLN A 64 9.42 -7.67 -4.42
N HIS A 65 9.72 -8.58 -3.50
CA HIS A 65 8.73 -9.21 -2.64
C HIS A 65 8.09 -8.21 -1.68
N GLU A 66 8.89 -7.40 -0.98
CA GLU A 66 8.42 -6.33 -0.09
C GLU A 66 7.52 -5.31 -0.82
N HIS A 67 7.94 -4.90 -2.02
CA HIS A 67 7.14 -4.00 -2.84
C HIS A 67 5.82 -4.64 -3.29
N THR A 68 5.82 -5.94 -3.60
CA THR A 68 4.61 -6.68 -3.97
C THR A 68 3.63 -6.77 -2.80
N ILE A 69 4.11 -7.07 -1.60
CA ILE A 69 3.30 -7.10 -0.37
C ILE A 69 2.69 -5.73 -0.12
N THR A 70 3.52 -4.68 -0.13
CA THR A 70 3.05 -3.30 0.12
C THR A 70 1.97 -2.88 -0.88
N ARG A 71 2.10 -3.26 -2.16
CA ARG A 71 1.07 -2.99 -3.17
C ARG A 71 -0.22 -3.75 -2.92
N LEU A 72 -0.12 -5.00 -2.45
CA LEU A 72 -1.29 -5.79 -2.09
C LEU A 72 -2.01 -5.18 -0.88
N ASP A 73 -1.27 -4.81 0.16
CA ASP A 73 -1.81 -4.16 1.36
C ASP A 73 -2.49 -2.84 1.01
N ALA A 74 -1.86 -2.01 0.17
CA ALA A 74 -2.46 -0.78 -0.32
C ALA A 74 -3.74 -1.02 -1.13
N ALA A 75 -3.77 -2.05 -1.98
CA ALA A 75 -4.97 -2.41 -2.74
C ALA A 75 -6.10 -2.87 -1.83
N GLN A 76 -5.80 -3.69 -0.81
CA GLN A 76 -6.78 -4.13 0.18
C GLN A 76 -7.33 -2.96 1.01
N ALA A 77 -6.47 -2.01 1.41
CA ALA A 77 -6.90 -0.81 2.10
C ALA A 77 -7.84 0.05 1.24
N ILE A 78 -7.56 0.19 -0.06
CA ILE A 78 -8.45 0.91 -0.99
C ILE A 78 -9.79 0.17 -1.12
N GLU A 79 -9.77 -1.15 -1.27
CA GLU A 79 -10.99 -1.96 -1.36
C GLU A 79 -11.88 -1.80 -0.12
N GLN A 80 -11.27 -1.87 1.07
CA GLN A 80 -11.99 -1.63 2.33
C GLN A 80 -12.62 -0.23 2.36
N LEU A 81 -11.84 0.82 2.05
CA LEU A 81 -12.36 2.19 2.03
C LEU A 81 -13.50 2.37 1.02
N THR A 82 -13.42 1.73 -0.14
CA THR A 82 -14.52 1.77 -1.13
C THR A 82 -15.78 1.10 -0.62
N SER A 83 -15.65 -0.04 0.07
CA SER A 83 -16.80 -0.75 0.67
C SER A 83 -17.47 0.06 1.78
N GLU A 84 -16.68 0.76 2.59
CA GLU A 84 -17.15 1.66 3.64
C GLU A 84 -17.85 2.89 3.05
N LEU A 85 -17.28 3.46 1.98
CA LEU A 85 -17.88 4.58 1.24
C LEU A 85 -19.25 4.17 0.66
N ASP A 86 -19.36 3.01 0.03
CA ASP A 86 -20.60 2.53 -0.57
C ASP A 86 -21.67 2.27 0.50
N THR A 87 -21.26 1.70 1.64
CA THR A 87 -22.14 1.55 2.81
C THR A 87 -22.63 2.89 3.34
N CYS A 88 -21.74 3.89 3.41
CA CYS A 88 -22.08 5.24 3.84
C CYS A 88 -23.05 5.91 2.87
N LYS A 89 -22.80 5.82 1.56
CA LYS A 89 -23.69 6.32 0.51
C LYS A 89 -25.07 5.68 0.59
N ALA A 90 -25.16 4.37 0.76
CA ALA A 90 -26.43 3.67 0.92
C ALA A 90 -27.21 4.14 2.16
N LYS A 91 -26.51 4.40 3.27
CA LYS A 91 -27.10 4.99 4.48
C LYS A 91 -27.59 6.41 4.22
N ILE A 92 -26.81 7.25 3.55
CA ILE A 92 -27.21 8.62 3.19
C ILE A 92 -28.46 8.59 2.31
N THR A 93 -28.52 7.78 1.26
CA THR A 93 -29.72 7.66 0.41
C THR A 93 -30.93 7.22 1.22
N THR A 94 -30.76 6.26 2.13
CA THR A 94 -31.85 5.80 3.00
C THR A 94 -32.33 6.90 3.94
N LEU A 95 -31.41 7.70 4.50
CA LEU A 95 -31.74 8.83 5.37
C LEU A 95 -32.39 9.97 4.58
N GLN A 96 -31.90 10.27 3.38
CA GLN A 96 -32.49 11.26 2.48
C GLN A 96 -33.93 10.90 2.10
N ASN A 97 -34.20 9.63 1.78
CA ASN A 97 -35.55 9.15 1.47
C ASN A 97 -36.51 9.20 2.67
N ARG A 98 -35.99 9.27 3.90
CA ARG A 98 -36.79 9.34 5.15
C ARG A 98 -36.86 10.76 5.71
N ALA A 99 -36.00 11.65 5.25
CA ALA A 99 -35.95 13.02 5.71
C ALA A 99 -37.16 13.79 5.17
N LEU A 100 -37.72 14.66 6.02
CA LEU A 100 -38.79 15.54 5.62
C LEU A 100 -38.22 16.57 4.63
N THR A 101 -38.89 16.80 3.51
CA THR A 101 -38.49 17.82 2.53
C THR A 101 -39.17 19.15 2.82
N GLU A 102 -38.71 20.23 2.18
CA GLU A 102 -39.35 21.54 2.26
C GLU A 102 -40.80 21.48 1.75
N ALA A 103 -41.03 20.76 0.65
CA ALA A 103 -42.37 20.53 0.12
C ALA A 103 -43.28 19.79 1.11
N ASP A 104 -42.74 18.80 1.85
CA ASP A 104 -43.50 18.11 2.90
C ASP A 104 -43.86 19.07 4.04
N ALA A 105 -42.95 19.97 4.42
CA ALA A 105 -43.21 21.00 5.42
C ALA A 105 -44.34 21.95 4.97
N ASP A 106 -44.30 22.42 3.74
CA ASP A 106 -45.37 23.24 3.14
C ASP A 106 -46.71 22.52 3.08
N HIS A 107 -46.70 21.21 2.79
CA HIS A 107 -47.90 20.40 2.84
C HIS A 107 -48.44 20.25 4.26
N LEU A 108 -47.57 20.09 5.27
CA LEU A 108 -47.97 20.01 6.67
C LEU A 108 -48.67 21.29 7.16
N ILE A 109 -48.19 22.47 6.79
CA ILE A 109 -48.86 23.73 7.19
C ILE A 109 -50.22 23.87 6.49
N ALA A 110 -50.31 23.54 5.19
CA ALA A 110 -51.57 23.54 4.46
C ALA A 110 -52.58 22.53 5.04
N MET A 111 -52.13 21.35 5.48
CA MET A 111 -52.95 20.37 6.18
C MET A 111 -53.42 20.92 7.54
N ALA A 112 -52.54 21.58 8.30
CA ALA A 112 -52.89 22.15 9.58
C ALA A 112 -54.00 23.19 9.46
N ASP A 113 -53.96 24.04 8.43
CA ASP A 113 -54.96 25.08 8.22
C ASP A 113 -56.31 24.49 7.79
N LYS A 114 -56.31 23.46 6.93
CA LYS A 114 -57.53 22.71 6.58
C LYS A 114 -58.13 22.00 7.78
N LEU A 115 -57.30 21.41 8.64
CA LEU A 115 -57.75 20.76 9.87
C LEU A 115 -58.31 21.77 10.89
N SER A 116 -57.72 22.96 10.97
CA SER A 116 -58.26 24.07 11.76
C SER A 116 -59.65 24.50 11.27
N LEU A 117 -59.82 24.63 9.94
CA LEU A 117 -61.12 24.93 9.35
C LEU A 117 -62.13 23.82 9.62
N ALA A 118 -61.75 22.55 9.42
CA ALA A 118 -62.60 21.40 9.70
C ALA A 118 -63.03 21.33 11.17
N ALA A 119 -62.12 21.63 12.10
CA ALA A 119 -62.43 21.68 13.52
C ALA A 119 -63.51 22.72 13.84
N ASN A 120 -63.43 23.90 13.24
CA ASN A 120 -64.43 24.96 13.42
C ASN A 120 -65.79 24.54 12.86
N THR A 121 -65.81 23.88 11.70
CA THR A 121 -67.03 23.32 11.11
C THR A 121 -67.66 22.25 12.00
N PHE A 122 -66.88 21.29 12.50
CA PHE A 122 -67.38 20.24 13.40
C PHE A 122 -67.91 20.80 14.72
N ALA A 123 -67.24 21.81 15.28
CA ALA A 123 -67.73 22.53 16.46
C ALA A 123 -69.09 23.20 16.18
N GLY A 124 -69.25 23.83 15.01
CA GLY A 124 -70.53 24.40 14.56
C GLY A 124 -71.64 23.37 14.40
N LEU A 125 -71.29 22.15 13.98
CA LEU A 125 -72.20 21.00 13.86
C LEU A 125 -72.42 20.24 15.19
N ARG A 126 -71.90 20.76 16.32
CA ARG A 126 -71.95 20.13 17.66
C ARG A 126 -71.27 18.75 17.74
N SER A 127 -70.36 18.45 16.81
CA SER A 127 -69.51 17.26 16.85
C SER A 127 -68.19 17.59 17.53
N ASN A 128 -68.23 17.75 18.85
CA ASN A 128 -67.10 18.27 19.63
C ASN A 128 -65.88 17.33 19.63
N ASP A 129 -66.09 16.01 19.66
CA ASP A 129 -65.01 15.02 19.64
C ASP A 129 -64.19 15.09 18.33
N GLN A 130 -64.88 15.30 17.21
CA GLN A 130 -64.24 15.48 15.90
C GLN A 130 -63.51 16.82 15.83
N ALA A 131 -64.12 17.88 16.38
CA ALA A 131 -63.48 19.18 16.47
C ALA A 131 -62.18 19.13 17.30
N GLU A 132 -62.18 18.45 18.45
CA GLU A 132 -60.99 18.27 19.28
C GLU A 132 -59.91 17.44 18.56
N THR A 133 -60.30 16.34 17.91
CA THR A 133 -59.37 15.51 17.15
C THR A 133 -58.71 16.30 16.02
N CYS A 134 -59.48 17.10 15.27
CA CYS A 134 -58.94 17.95 14.21
C CYS A 134 -57.98 19.03 14.76
N ARG A 135 -58.29 19.66 15.89
CA ARG A 135 -57.37 20.63 16.54
C ARG A 135 -56.07 19.97 16.95
N ARG A 136 -56.13 18.77 17.55
CA ARG A 136 -54.93 18.02 17.95
C ARG A 136 -54.05 17.69 16.75
N LEU A 137 -54.64 17.19 15.66
CA LEU A 137 -53.90 16.89 14.43
C LEU A 137 -53.28 18.15 13.79
N SER A 138 -54.02 19.27 13.79
CA SER A 138 -53.52 20.56 13.32
C SER A 138 -52.28 21.02 14.10
N ASN A 139 -52.34 20.94 15.44
CA ASN A 139 -51.20 21.28 16.30
C ASN A 139 -50.00 20.36 16.08
N THR A 140 -50.22 19.05 15.90
CA THR A 140 -49.13 18.10 15.58
C THR A 140 -48.47 18.42 14.25
N ALA A 141 -49.26 18.74 13.21
CA ALA A 141 -48.71 19.11 11.90
C ALA A 141 -47.87 20.39 11.96
N ARG A 142 -48.32 21.41 12.71
CA ARG A 142 -47.54 22.63 12.96
C ARG A 142 -46.24 22.36 13.73
N ALA A 143 -46.29 21.52 14.75
CA ALA A 143 -45.08 21.13 15.48
C ALA A 143 -44.06 20.38 14.59
N MET A 144 -44.53 19.57 13.63
CA MET A 144 -43.66 18.91 12.65
C MET A 144 -43.03 19.90 11.67
N PHE A 145 -43.80 20.89 11.21
CA PHE A 145 -43.30 22.00 10.39
C PHE A 145 -42.22 22.82 11.12
N ASP A 146 -42.49 23.25 12.35
CA ASP A 146 -41.53 24.04 13.15
C ASP A 146 -40.23 23.26 13.37
N ARG A 147 -40.35 21.95 13.66
CA ARG A 147 -39.20 21.07 13.85
C ARG A 147 -38.34 20.97 12.58
N TYR A 148 -38.96 20.91 11.40
CA TYR A 148 -38.21 20.90 10.14
C TYR A 148 -37.34 22.16 10.01
N TRP A 149 -37.92 23.35 10.21
CA TRP A 149 -37.17 24.61 10.12
C TRP A 149 -36.10 24.77 11.19
N GLN A 150 -36.30 24.22 12.39
CA GLN A 150 -35.29 24.24 13.46
C GLN A 150 -34.11 23.29 13.20
N THR A 151 -34.31 22.24 12.41
CA THR A 151 -33.25 21.26 12.09
C THR A 151 -32.38 21.66 10.90
N LEU A 152 -32.74 22.72 10.18
CA LEU A 152 -31.91 23.23 9.10
C LEU A 152 -30.68 23.91 9.68
N PRO A 153 -29.46 23.50 9.28
CA PRO A 153 -28.25 24.14 9.75
C PRO A 153 -28.28 25.61 9.31
N VAL A 154 -28.04 26.53 10.25
CA VAL A 154 -27.75 27.92 9.91
C VAL A 154 -26.49 27.86 9.05
N LEU A 155 -26.63 28.07 7.73
CA LEU A 155 -25.45 28.27 6.89
C LEU A 155 -24.79 29.58 7.37
N GLU A 156 -23.77 29.45 8.20
CA GLU A 156 -22.74 30.49 8.29
C GLU A 156 -22.10 30.55 6.92
N VAL A 157 -22.54 31.53 6.11
CA VAL A 157 -21.85 31.91 4.89
C VAL A 157 -20.49 32.44 5.35
N GLU A 158 -19.47 31.60 5.35
CA GLU A 158 -18.08 32.05 5.37
C GLU A 158 -17.87 32.89 4.10
N VAL A 159 -18.08 34.20 4.23
CA VAL A 159 -17.59 35.18 3.27
C VAL A 159 -16.08 35.15 3.40
N MET A 160 -15.41 34.42 2.52
CA MET A 160 -13.97 34.55 2.34
C MET A 160 -13.68 35.96 1.82
N GLU A 161 -13.14 36.82 2.69
CA GLU A 161 -12.43 38.05 2.30
C GLU A 161 -11.05 37.74 1.71
#